data_AF-A0A089YQ48-F1
#
_entry.id   AF-A0A089YQ48-F1
#
_cell.length_a   1.000
_cell.length_b   1.000
_cell.length_c   1.000
_cell.angle_alpha   90.00
_cell.angle_beta   90.00
_cell.angle_gamma   90.00
#
_symmetry.space_group_name_H-M   'P 1'
#
loop_
_entity.id
_entity.type
_entity.pdbx_description
1 polymer ?
#
loop_
_entity_poly.entity_id
_entity_poly.type
_entity_poly.pdbx_seq_one_letter_code
_entity_poly.pdbx_strand_id
1 'polypeptide(L)'
;MRGTELKDGQHSTPDPGERSQLWPRVLGSLAIVGLLIGLMIGRLANPDPARLDNIEVHRDGLVLWFNDEPRVHSEVVEGTVAMLFDATGAPASGRLLVGGKPVSWRIQRSDEGLLLTAVAARPLQMQWRGVQLEGRWQTTIELREQ
;
A
#
# COMPACT_ATOMS: atom_id res chain seq x y z
N MET A 1 2.69 -8.99 87.89
CA MET A 1 2.84 -10.36 87.33
C MET A 1 1.94 -10.47 86.10
N ARG A 2 2.47 -11.12 85.04
CA ARG A 2 1.87 -11.65 83.77
C ARG A 2 0.33 -11.64 83.62
N GLY A 3 -0.27 -11.51 82.44
CA GLY A 3 0.23 -11.71 81.07
C GLY A 3 -0.77 -11.13 80.04
N THR A 4 -0.25 -10.65 78.91
CA THR A 4 -0.33 -11.26 77.56
C THR A 4 -1.65 -11.02 76.83
N GLU A 5 -1.52 -10.23 75.76
CA GLU A 5 -2.36 -10.24 74.57
C GLU A 5 -2.80 -11.64 74.14
N LEU A 6 -3.98 -11.78 73.54
CA LEU A 6 -4.13 -12.50 72.28
C LEU A 6 -5.47 -12.19 71.61
N LYS A 7 -5.31 -11.82 70.36
CA LYS A 7 -6.27 -11.54 69.30
C LYS A 7 -6.74 -12.86 68.69
N ASP A 8 -8.05 -13.02 68.49
CA ASP A 8 -8.68 -13.88 67.47
C ASP A 8 -10.21 -13.68 67.60
N GLY A 9 -10.99 -13.27 66.61
CA GLY A 9 -10.86 -13.46 65.17
C GLY A 9 -12.07 -14.27 64.73
N GLN A 10 -13.12 -13.61 64.19
CA GLN A 10 -14.08 -14.18 63.22
C GLN A 10 -15.21 -13.18 62.89
N HIS A 11 -14.89 -12.20 62.05
CA HIS A 11 -15.80 -11.71 61.01
C HIS A 11 -14.92 -11.28 59.84
N SER A 12 -14.39 -12.28 59.13
CA SER A 12 -13.70 -12.06 57.85
C SER A 12 -14.75 -11.99 56.74
N THR A 13 -15.41 -10.85 56.59
CA THR A 13 -15.71 -10.40 55.22
C THR A 13 -14.38 -10.03 54.60
N PRO A 14 -13.92 -10.70 53.52
CA PRO A 14 -12.70 -10.28 52.85
C PRO A 14 -12.97 -8.88 52.31
N ASP A 15 -12.29 -7.89 52.87
CA ASP A 15 -12.15 -6.59 52.21
C ASP A 15 -11.46 -6.89 50.87
N PRO A 16 -12.10 -6.68 49.71
CA PRO A 16 -11.49 -6.98 48.43
C PRO A 16 -10.34 -5.98 48.26
N GLY A 17 -9.15 -6.42 48.68
CA GLY A 17 -8.00 -5.56 48.83
C GLY A 17 -7.75 -4.73 47.59
N GLU A 18 -7.33 -3.48 47.81
CA GLU A 18 -6.93 -2.46 46.83
C GLU A 18 -6.08 -3.02 45.65
N ARG A 19 -5.42 -4.17 45.84
CA ARG A 19 -4.68 -4.91 44.80
C ARG A 19 -5.52 -5.34 43.59
N SER A 20 -6.83 -5.60 43.74
CA SER A 20 -7.69 -6.08 42.63
C SER A 20 -7.97 -4.99 41.59
N GLN A 21 -7.96 -3.72 41.99
CA GLN A 21 -8.33 -2.60 41.12
C GLN A 21 -7.16 -2.09 40.24
N LEU A 22 -5.92 -2.48 40.58
CA LEU A 22 -4.74 -2.09 39.83
C LEU A 22 -4.55 -2.95 38.56
N TRP A 23 -4.87 -4.24 38.61
CA TRP A 23 -4.79 -5.16 37.46
C TRP A 23 -5.62 -4.73 36.24
N PRO A 24 -6.91 -4.35 36.35
CA PRO A 24 -7.68 -3.86 35.22
C PRO A 24 -7.17 -2.50 34.71
N ARG A 25 -6.61 -1.66 35.58
CA ARG A 25 -5.93 -0.42 35.17
C ARG A 25 -4.67 -0.71 34.35
N VAL A 26 -3.88 -1.69 34.75
CA VAL A 26 -2.69 -2.13 34.03
C VAL A 26 -3.07 -2.73 32.68
N LEU A 27 -4.07 -3.62 32.61
CA LEU A 27 -4.57 -4.14 31.32
C LEU A 27 -5.12 -3.04 30.42
N GLY A 28 -5.91 -2.11 30.98
CA GLY A 28 -6.42 -0.96 30.25
C GLY A 28 -5.31 -0.09 29.66
N SER A 29 -4.28 0.21 30.47
CA SER A 29 -3.11 0.96 29.99
C SER A 29 -2.32 0.19 28.93
N LEU A 30 -2.18 -1.14 29.06
CA LEU A 30 -1.47 -1.96 28.10
C LEU A 30 -2.22 -2.08 26.78
N ALA A 31 -3.56 -2.14 26.82
CA ALA A 31 -4.41 -2.12 25.64
C ALA A 31 -4.31 -0.77 24.91
N ILE A 32 -4.32 0.35 25.64
CA ILE A 32 -4.14 1.69 25.05
C ILE A 32 -2.74 1.84 24.45
N VAL A 33 -1.69 1.42 25.16
CA VAL A 33 -0.31 1.46 24.64
C VAL A 33 -0.16 0.56 23.42
N GLY A 34 -0.71 -0.65 23.45
CA GLY A 34 -0.75 -1.56 22.31
C GLY A 34 -1.50 -0.98 21.11
N LEU A 35 -2.62 -0.29 21.35
CA LEU A 35 -3.39 0.41 20.31
C LEU A 35 -2.56 1.57 19.72
N LEU A 36 -1.93 2.38 20.56
CA LEU A 36 -1.09 3.50 20.11
C LEU A 36 0.11 3.00 19.32
N ILE A 37 0.79 1.95 19.78
CA ILE A 37 1.90 1.31 19.07
C ILE A 37 1.41 0.66 17.77
N GLY A 38 0.27 -0.04 17.77
CA GLY A 38 -0.32 -0.63 16.58
C GLY A 38 -0.66 0.41 15.50
N LEU A 39 -1.19 1.57 15.90
CA LEU A 39 -1.42 2.71 15.01
C LEU A 39 -0.11 3.28 14.45
N MET A 40 0.97 3.32 15.23
CA MET A 40 2.27 3.77 14.75
C MET A 40 2.96 2.76 13.81
N ILE A 41 2.82 1.45 14.08
CA ILE A 41 3.34 0.37 13.21
C ILE A 41 2.60 0.36 11.87
N GLY A 42 1.29 0.65 11.85
CA GLY A 42 0.53 0.78 10.60
C GLY A 42 1.10 1.81 9.62
N ARG A 43 1.81 2.84 10.12
CA ARG A 43 2.46 3.86 9.28
C ARG A 43 3.86 3.47 8.82
N LEU A 44 4.64 2.74 9.63
CA LEU A 44 5.98 2.29 9.23
C LEU A 44 5.95 1.21 8.13
N ALA A 45 4.81 0.56 7.92
CA ALA A 45 4.66 -0.50 6.92
C ALA A 45 4.31 0.01 5.51
N ASN A 46 3.99 1.29 5.33
CA ASN A 46 3.80 1.88 4.00
C ASN A 46 5.09 2.59 3.57
N PRO A 47 5.94 1.96 2.74
CA PRO A 47 7.02 2.68 2.08
C PRO A 47 6.42 3.85 1.28
N ASP A 48 7.17 4.94 1.14
CA ASP A 48 6.74 6.06 0.31
C ASP A 48 6.43 5.54 -1.10
N PRO A 49 5.31 5.96 -1.72
CA PRO A 49 4.92 5.47 -3.03
C PRO A 49 6.00 5.82 -4.05
N ALA A 50 6.26 4.90 -4.99
CA ALA A 50 7.19 5.15 -6.08
C ALA A 50 6.79 6.41 -6.85
N ARG A 51 7.74 7.12 -7.43
CA ARG A 51 7.52 8.35 -8.18
C ARG A 51 7.87 8.12 -9.63
N LEU A 52 6.92 8.41 -10.51
CA LEU A 52 7.13 8.43 -11.95
C LEU A 52 7.95 9.66 -12.32
N ASP A 53 9.18 9.42 -12.77
CA ASP A 53 10.12 10.47 -13.15
C ASP A 53 10.10 10.76 -14.65
N ASN A 54 9.93 9.73 -15.49
CA ASN A 54 9.97 9.87 -16.94
C ASN A 54 9.09 8.84 -17.66
N ILE A 55 8.63 9.22 -18.87
CA ILE A 55 7.84 8.39 -19.77
C ILE A 55 8.49 8.43 -21.14
N GLU A 56 8.81 7.25 -21.67
CA GLU A 56 9.31 7.10 -23.04
C GLU A 56 8.29 6.34 -23.88
N VAL A 57 7.99 6.89 -25.05
CA VAL A 57 7.10 6.26 -26.02
C VAL A 57 7.96 5.49 -27.02
N HIS A 58 7.76 4.18 -27.05
CA HIS A 58 8.43 3.27 -28.00
C HIS A 58 7.45 2.87 -29.10
N ARG A 59 7.93 2.15 -30.12
CA ARG A 59 7.13 1.82 -31.31
C ARG A 59 5.83 1.08 -30.94
N ASP A 60 5.95 0.02 -30.15
CA ASP A 60 4.84 -0.88 -29.80
C ASP A 60 4.52 -0.84 -28.30
N GLY A 61 4.87 0.25 -27.59
CA GLY A 61 4.78 0.25 -26.14
C GLY A 61 5.23 1.53 -25.44
N LEU A 62 5.22 1.45 -24.12
CA LEU A 62 5.62 2.53 -23.22
C LEU A 62 6.71 2.02 -22.27
N VAL A 63 7.66 2.89 -21.94
CA VAL A 63 8.62 2.65 -20.88
C VAL A 63 8.43 3.72 -19.82
N LEU A 64 8.12 3.28 -18.61
CA LEU A 64 7.91 4.14 -17.44
C LEU A 64 9.11 4.02 -16.51
N TRP A 65 9.70 5.15 -16.16
CA TRP A 65 10.82 5.23 -15.24
C TRP A 65 10.36 5.74 -13.89
N PHE A 66 10.58 4.93 -12.86
CA PHE A 66 10.30 5.25 -11.48
C PHE A 66 11.60 5.34 -10.67
N ASN A 67 11.57 6.07 -9.57
CA ASN A 67 12.68 6.11 -8.62
C ASN A 67 12.84 4.79 -7.83
N ASP A 68 11.76 4.03 -7.64
CA ASP A 68 11.71 2.75 -6.93
C ASP A 68 10.64 1.83 -7.56
N GLU A 69 10.63 0.55 -7.18
CA GLU A 69 9.66 -0.43 -7.68
C GLU A 69 8.23 -0.10 -7.21
N PRO A 70 7.29 0.23 -8.12
CA PRO A 70 5.89 0.42 -7.77
C PRO A 70 5.19 -0.94 -7.61
N ARG A 71 4.19 -1.00 -6.74
CA ARG A 71 3.22 -2.11 -6.79
C ARG A 71 2.35 -1.93 -8.02
N VAL A 72 2.16 -3.01 -8.79
CA VAL A 72 1.43 -2.97 -10.07
C VAL A 72 0.21 -3.89 -10.01
N HIS A 73 -0.94 -3.35 -10.35
CA HIS A 73 -2.17 -4.10 -10.60
C HIS A 73 -2.59 -3.87 -12.05
N SER A 74 -2.72 -4.93 -12.83
CA SER A 74 -3.08 -4.85 -14.25
C SER A 74 -4.40 -5.57 -14.53
N GLU A 75 -5.31 -4.90 -15.22
CA GLU A 75 -6.58 -5.45 -15.67
C GLU A 75 -6.76 -5.20 -17.18
N VAL A 76 -7.30 -6.19 -17.89
CA VAL A 76 -7.63 -6.08 -19.31
C VAL A 76 -9.13 -6.29 -19.45
N VAL A 77 -9.85 -5.25 -19.86
CA VAL A 77 -11.31 -5.27 -19.99
C VAL A 77 -11.71 -4.81 -21.39
N GLU A 78 -12.39 -5.66 -22.15
CA GLU A 78 -13.03 -5.33 -23.43
C GLU A 78 -12.15 -4.55 -24.44
N GLY A 79 -10.87 -4.92 -24.55
CA GLY A 79 -9.94 -4.28 -25.49
C GLY A 79 -9.36 -2.94 -25.02
N THR A 80 -9.69 -2.52 -23.79
CA THR A 80 -9.01 -1.47 -23.06
C THR A 80 -8.05 -2.10 -22.06
N VAL A 81 -6.83 -1.57 -22.03
CA VAL A 81 -5.81 -2.00 -21.07
C VAL A 81 -5.71 -0.94 -19.98
N ALA A 82 -5.84 -1.37 -18.73
CA ALA A 82 -5.68 -0.52 -17.57
C ALA A 82 -4.60 -1.10 -16.63
N MET A 83 -3.66 -0.26 -16.23
CA MET A 83 -2.70 -0.58 -15.18
C MET A 83 -2.74 0.47 -14.10
N LEU A 84 -2.88 0.03 -12.87
CA LEU A 84 -2.73 0.86 -11.69
C LEU A 84 -1.35 0.63 -11.08
N PHE A 85 -0.63 1.73 -10.89
CA PHE A 85 0.65 1.77 -10.19
C PHE A 85 0.43 2.47 -8.85
N ASP A 86 0.84 1.83 -7.76
CA ASP A 86 0.98 2.49 -6.46
C ASP A 86 2.19 3.44 -6.52
N ALA A 87 1.95 4.60 -7.13
CA ALA A 87 2.95 5.58 -7.47
C ALA A 87 2.34 6.98 -7.53
N THR A 88 3.21 7.99 -7.48
CA THR A 88 2.89 9.41 -7.65
C THR A 88 3.56 9.95 -8.90
N GLY A 89 2.99 11.00 -9.50
CA GLY A 89 3.58 11.59 -10.70
C GLY A 89 2.72 12.65 -11.36
N ALA A 90 3.22 13.21 -12.46
CA ALA A 90 2.45 14.11 -13.30
C ALA A 90 1.53 13.30 -14.24
N PRO A 91 0.28 13.74 -14.46
CA PRO A 91 -0.54 13.17 -15.51
C PRO A 91 0.11 13.43 -16.87
N ALA A 92 -0.03 12.48 -17.78
CA ALA A 92 0.53 12.55 -19.12
C ALA A 92 -0.39 11.86 -20.11
N SER A 93 -0.27 12.17 -21.39
CA SER A 93 -1.02 11.48 -22.43
C SER A 93 -0.29 11.56 -23.75
N GLY A 94 -0.64 10.64 -24.66
CA GLY A 94 -0.05 10.62 -25.98
C GLY A 94 -0.70 9.56 -26.87
N ARG A 95 -0.02 9.30 -27.98
CA ARG A 95 -0.43 8.30 -28.96
C ARG A 95 0.80 7.55 -29.44
N LEU A 96 0.62 6.25 -29.71
CA LEU A 96 1.64 5.39 -30.33
C LEU A 96 0.98 4.54 -31.42
N LEU A 97 1.78 3.82 -32.21
CA LEU A 97 1.30 2.99 -33.29
C LEU A 97 1.57 1.50 -33.02
N VAL A 98 0.56 0.74 -32.61
CA VAL A 98 0.66 -0.72 -32.47
C VAL A 98 0.20 -1.35 -33.77
N GLY A 99 1.07 -2.14 -34.43
CA GLY A 99 0.72 -2.78 -35.70
C GLY A 99 0.29 -1.78 -36.80
N GLY A 100 0.83 -0.57 -36.76
CA GLY A 100 0.49 0.52 -37.69
C GLY A 100 -0.83 1.24 -37.41
N LYS A 101 -1.53 0.91 -36.32
CA LYS A 101 -2.79 1.55 -35.92
C LYS A 101 -2.62 2.46 -34.69
N PRO A 102 -3.34 3.58 -34.62
CA PRO A 102 -3.22 4.51 -33.50
C PRO A 102 -3.80 3.91 -32.21
N VAL A 103 -2.99 3.93 -31.15
CA VAL A 103 -3.38 3.63 -29.77
C VAL A 103 -3.17 4.89 -28.94
N SER A 104 -4.23 5.36 -28.29
CA SER A 104 -4.14 6.53 -27.41
C SER A 104 -3.89 6.05 -25.98
N TRP A 105 -2.92 6.66 -25.31
CA TRP A 105 -2.59 6.33 -23.94
C TRP A 105 -2.68 7.57 -23.04
N ARG A 106 -2.96 7.33 -21.77
CA ARG A 106 -3.01 8.38 -20.74
C ARG A 106 -2.58 7.83 -19.40
N ILE A 107 -1.92 8.66 -18.62
CA ILE A 107 -1.61 8.45 -17.21
C ILE A 107 -2.41 9.50 -16.43
N GLN A 108 -3.23 9.04 -15.50
CA GLN A 108 -4.07 9.88 -14.66
C GLN A 108 -3.77 9.60 -13.19
N ARG A 109 -3.95 10.61 -12.34
CA ARG A 109 -3.96 10.38 -10.89
C ARG A 109 -5.30 9.76 -10.49
N SER A 110 -5.24 8.82 -9.56
CA SER A 110 -6.37 8.17 -8.93
C SER A 110 -6.14 8.14 -7.42
N ASP A 111 -7.16 7.77 -6.65
CA ASP A 111 -7.04 7.66 -5.20
C ASP A 111 -6.06 6.55 -4.77
N GLU A 112 -5.84 5.55 -5.63
CA GLU A 112 -4.95 4.41 -5.39
C GLU A 112 -3.57 4.55 -6.05
N GLY A 113 -3.27 5.68 -6.70
CA GLY A 113 -1.98 5.94 -7.36
C GLY A 113 -2.09 6.46 -8.79
N LEU A 114 -1.24 5.99 -9.70
CA LEU A 114 -1.25 6.37 -11.13
C LEU A 114 -1.94 5.30 -11.98
N LEU A 115 -2.97 5.70 -12.71
CA LEU A 115 -3.69 4.86 -13.66
C LEU A 115 -3.20 5.11 -15.09
N LEU A 116 -2.56 4.11 -15.69
CA LEU A 116 -2.27 4.05 -17.12
C LEU A 116 -3.45 3.40 -17.84
N THR A 117 -4.00 4.08 -18.85
CA THR A 117 -5.03 3.51 -19.74
C THR A 117 -4.55 3.60 -21.18
N ALA A 118 -4.65 2.50 -21.91
CA ALA A 118 -4.43 2.44 -23.35
C ALA A 118 -5.70 1.97 -24.07
N VAL A 119 -6.12 2.74 -25.08
CA VAL A 119 -7.36 2.51 -25.83
C VAL A 119 -7.07 2.45 -27.32
N ALA A 120 -7.60 1.43 -27.97
CA ALA A 120 -7.55 1.25 -29.42
C ALA A 120 -8.94 0.86 -29.98
N ALA A 121 -9.10 0.93 -31.29
CA ALA A 121 -10.32 0.51 -31.98
C ALA A 121 -10.49 -1.03 -32.03
N ARG A 122 -9.52 -1.79 -31.50
CA ARG A 122 -9.47 -3.25 -31.54
C ARG A 122 -8.94 -3.78 -30.21
N PRO A 123 -9.21 -5.04 -29.87
CA PRO A 123 -8.69 -5.64 -28.66
C PRO A 123 -7.16 -5.59 -28.60
N LEU A 124 -6.65 -5.08 -27.48
CA LEU A 124 -5.22 -5.03 -27.18
C LEU A 124 -4.87 -6.15 -26.20
N GLN A 125 -3.74 -6.82 -26.47
CA GLN A 125 -3.02 -7.61 -25.50
C GLN A 125 -1.91 -6.78 -24.89
N MET A 126 -1.70 -6.96 -23.59
CA MET A 126 -0.69 -6.24 -22.84
C MET A 126 0.24 -7.22 -22.13
N GLN A 127 1.53 -6.97 -22.27
CA GLN A 127 2.57 -7.62 -21.47
C GLN A 127 3.41 -6.54 -20.83
N TRP A 128 3.87 -6.78 -19.61
CA TRP A 128 4.79 -5.86 -18.95
C TRP A 128 5.91 -6.59 -18.23
N ARG A 129 7.00 -5.87 -18.02
CA ARG A 129 8.15 -6.32 -17.24
C ARG A 129 8.75 -5.15 -16.47
N GLY A 130 8.98 -5.36 -15.19
CA GLY A 130 9.78 -4.48 -14.35
C GLY A 130 11.23 -4.94 -14.27
N VAL A 131 12.17 -4.01 -14.31
CA VAL A 131 13.61 -4.27 -14.11
C VAL A 131 14.25 -3.09 -13.39
N GLN A 132 15.15 -3.38 -12.45
CA GLN A 132 15.97 -2.36 -11.80
C GLN A 132 17.21 -2.08 -12.66
N LEU A 133 17.42 -0.82 -13.03
CA LEU A 133 18.56 -0.35 -13.83
C LEU A 133 19.15 0.89 -13.20
N GLU A 134 20.45 0.85 -12.89
CA GLU A 134 21.21 2.01 -12.38
C GLU A 134 20.56 2.71 -11.16
N GLY A 135 19.96 1.93 -10.26
CA GLY A 135 19.29 2.47 -9.06
C GLY A 135 17.93 3.11 -9.31
N ARG A 136 17.37 2.93 -10.52
CA ARG A 136 16.01 3.32 -10.89
C ARG A 136 15.23 2.07 -11.28
N TRP A 137 13.91 2.18 -11.26
CA TRP A 137 13.04 1.13 -11.73
C TRP A 137 12.49 1.46 -13.12
N GLN A 138 12.64 0.53 -14.05
CA GLN A 138 12.07 0.63 -15.39
C GLN A 138 10.94 -0.38 -15.51
N THR A 139 9.76 0.09 -15.91
CA THR A 139 8.65 -0.77 -16.32
C THR A 139 8.41 -0.63 -17.82
N THR A 140 8.67 -1.70 -18.56
CA THR A 140 8.40 -1.78 -19.99
C THR A 140 7.02 -2.40 -20.20
N ILE A 141 6.17 -1.71 -20.93
CA ILE A 141 4.83 -2.12 -21.32
C ILE A 141 4.81 -2.34 -22.83
N GLU A 142 4.58 -3.58 -23.24
CA GLU A 142 4.38 -3.95 -24.63
C GLU A 142 2.89 -4.11 -24.92
N LEU A 143 2.44 -3.49 -26.00
CA LEU A 143 1.08 -3.57 -26.50
C LEU A 143 1.09 -4.32 -27.82
N ARG A 144 0.18 -5.28 -27.98
CA ARG A 144 0.02 -6.07 -29.21
C ARG A 144 -1.45 -6.13 -29.60
N GLU A 145 -1.71 -6.22 -30.90
CA GLU A 145 -3.06 -6.54 -31.39
C GLU A 145 -3.34 -8.03 -31.12
N GLN A 146 -4.56 -8.34 -30.67
CA GLN A 146 -5.04 -9.72 -30.51
C GLN A 146 -5.36 -10.39 -31.85
#